data_AF-A0A5Y2FIC0-F1
#
_entry.id   AF-A0A5Y2FIC0-F1
#
_cell.length_a   1.000
_cell.length_b   1.000
_cell.length_c   1.000
_cell.angle_alpha   90.00
_cell.angle_beta   90.00
_cell.angle_gamma   90.00
#
_symmetry.space_group_name_H-M   'P 1'
#
loop_
_entity.id
_entity.type
_entity.pdbx_description
1 polymer ?
#
loop_
_entity_poly.entity_id
_entity_poly.type
_entity_poly.pdbx_seq_one_letter_code
_entity_poly.pdbx_strand_id
1 'polypeptide(L)'
;MSALKKQRIDLRLNEDDKHMIEEAAAMTNQSISQFMVSTASERAAEVIDQHRRLLLNEESWNLVMDAITNPPAPNDRLKRAANRLRELE
;
A
#
# COMPACT_ATOMS: atom_id res chain seq x y z
N MET A 1 -19.79 15.95 9.76
CA MET A 1 -20.85 15.02 9.32
C MET A 1 -20.19 13.80 8.73
N SER A 2 -20.37 12.62 9.33
CA SER A 2 -19.79 11.37 8.82
C SER A 2 -20.42 11.05 7.46
N ALA A 3 -19.60 10.75 6.45
CA ALA A 3 -20.08 10.36 5.13
C ALA A 3 -20.92 9.07 5.22
N LEU A 4 -22.04 9.03 4.50
CA LEU A 4 -22.90 7.83 4.45
C LEU A 4 -22.09 6.63 3.92
N LYS A 5 -22.01 5.56 4.72
CA LYS A 5 -21.38 4.29 4.33
C LYS A 5 -22.27 3.58 3.30
N LYS A 6 -22.02 3.81 2.00
CA LYS A 6 -22.84 3.30 0.88
C LYS A 6 -22.33 1.99 0.26
N GLN A 7 -21.12 1.57 0.60
CA GLN A 7 -20.46 0.40 0.01
C GLN A 7 -20.56 -0.80 0.97
N ARG A 8 -20.68 -2.01 0.41
CA ARG A 8 -20.81 -3.26 1.18
C ARG A 8 -19.80 -4.29 0.69
N ILE A 9 -19.28 -5.08 1.62
CA ILE A 9 -18.49 -6.28 1.35
C ILE A 9 -19.25 -7.46 1.94
N ASP A 10 -19.62 -8.42 1.08
CA ASP A 10 -20.29 -9.65 1.49
C ASP A 10 -19.23 -10.77 1.62
N LEU A 11 -19.17 -11.43 2.79
CA LEU A 11 -18.17 -12.45 3.11
C LEU A 11 -18.84 -13.76 3.50
N ARG A 12 -18.19 -14.88 3.14
CA ARG A 12 -18.50 -16.22 3.66
C ARG A 12 -17.33 -16.69 4.50
N LEU A 13 -17.65 -17.24 5.66
CA LEU A 13 -16.70 -17.68 6.69
C LEU A 13 -17.15 -19.05 7.20
N ASN A 14 -16.20 -19.86 7.66
CA ASN A 14 -16.50 -21.07 8.42
C ASN A 14 -16.89 -20.69 9.87
N GLU A 15 -17.27 -21.68 10.66
CA GLU A 15 -17.73 -21.47 12.04
C GLU A 15 -16.61 -20.99 12.97
N ASP A 16 -15.41 -21.57 12.83
CA ASP A 16 -14.24 -21.23 13.65
C ASP A 16 -13.81 -19.77 13.45
N ASP A 17 -13.71 -19.32 12.20
CA ASP A 17 -13.38 -17.94 11.84
C ASP A 17 -14.42 -16.98 12.40
N LYS A 18 -15.71 -17.35 12.33
CA LYS A 18 -16.80 -16.54 12.88
C LYS A 18 -16.64 -16.34 14.38
N HIS A 19 -16.43 -17.43 15.11
CA HIS A 19 -16.33 -17.41 16.57
C HIS A 19 -15.13 -16.57 17.02
N MET A 20 -13.97 -16.76 16.38
CA MET A 20 -12.76 -16.01 16.68
C MET A 20 -12.95 -14.49 16.47
N ILE A 21 -13.61 -14.10 15.38
CA ILE A 21 -13.90 -12.68 15.10
C ILE A 21 -14.88 -12.10 16.13
N GLU A 22 -15.92 -12.86 16.50
CA GLU A 22 -16.90 -12.45 17.51
C GLU A 22 -16.26 -12.22 18.88
N GLU A 23 -15.39 -13.14 19.30
CA GLU A 23 -14.65 -13.04 20.55
C GLU A 23 -13.72 -11.82 20.56
N ALA A 24 -12.95 -11.60 19.50
CA ALA A 24 -12.05 -10.44 19.40
C ALA A 24 -12.80 -9.10 19.35
N ALA A 25 -13.94 -9.06 18.66
CA ALA A 25 -14.81 -7.88 18.64
C ALA A 25 -15.39 -7.59 20.04
N ALA A 26 -15.79 -8.62 20.78
CA ALA A 26 -16.27 -8.48 22.15
C ALA A 26 -15.16 -7.97 23.10
N MET A 27 -13.94 -8.52 23.00
CA MET A 27 -12.80 -8.08 23.81
C MET A 27 -12.41 -6.62 23.58
N THR A 28 -12.68 -6.08 22.38
CA THR A 28 -12.39 -4.69 22.00
C THR A 28 -13.58 -3.74 22.18
N ASN A 29 -14.70 -4.23 22.73
CA ASN A 29 -15.97 -3.48 22.84
C ASN A 29 -16.46 -2.90 21.50
N GLN A 30 -16.32 -3.67 20.42
CA GLN A 30 -16.73 -3.30 19.07
C GLN A 30 -17.81 -4.23 18.55
N SER A 31 -18.68 -3.73 17.65
CA SER A 31 -19.48 -4.63 16.83
C SER A 31 -18.59 -5.40 15.85
N ILE A 32 -19.01 -6.61 15.44
CA ILE A 32 -18.30 -7.42 14.43
C ILE A 32 -17.98 -6.59 13.17
N SER A 33 -18.95 -5.82 12.68
CA SER A 33 -18.76 -4.99 11.47
C SER A 33 -17.72 -3.89 11.71
N GLN A 34 -17.73 -3.26 12.88
CA GLN A 34 -16.74 -2.25 13.23
C GLN A 34 -15.34 -2.85 13.33
N PHE A 35 -15.20 -3.97 14.05
CA PHE A 35 -13.93 -4.69 14.22
C PHE A 35 -13.36 -5.15 12.87
N MET A 36 -14.19 -5.75 12.02
CA MET A 36 -13.76 -6.20 10.69
C MET A 36 -13.31 -5.02 9.81
N VAL A 37 -14.07 -3.93 9.78
CA VAL A 37 -13.72 -2.77 8.94
C VAL A 37 -12.46 -2.07 9.45
N SER A 38 -12.29 -1.89 10.77
CA SER A 38 -11.08 -1.27 11.33
C SER A 38 -9.85 -2.12 11.05
N THR A 39 -9.90 -3.41 11.40
CA THR A 39 -8.78 -4.34 11.21
C THR A 39 -8.39 -4.46 9.73
N ALA A 40 -9.36 -4.58 8.83
CA ALA A 40 -9.09 -4.62 7.40
C ALA A 40 -8.50 -3.30 6.87
N SER A 41 -8.97 -2.15 7.37
CA SER A 41 -8.48 -0.83 6.95
C SER A 41 -7.05 -0.59 7.43
N GLU A 42 -6.75 -0.94 8.68
CA GLU A 42 -5.40 -0.86 9.26
C GLU A 42 -4.43 -1.73 8.49
N ARG A 43 -4.79 -3.00 8.25
CA ARG A 43 -3.94 -3.92 7.50
C ARG A 43 -3.75 -3.47 6.06
N ALA A 44 -4.79 -2.94 5.41
CA ALA A 44 -4.68 -2.39 4.07
C ALA A 44 -3.71 -1.19 4.02
N ALA A 45 -3.77 -0.30 5.01
CA ALA A 45 -2.86 0.84 5.11
C ALA A 45 -1.40 0.36 5.26
N GLU A 46 -1.13 -0.62 6.11
CA GLU A 46 0.20 -1.21 6.28
C GLU A 46 0.74 -1.81 4.98
N VAL A 47 -0.08 -2.60 4.27
CA VAL A 47 0.34 -3.23 3.00
C VAL A 47 0.64 -2.19 1.94
N ILE A 48 -0.21 -1.15 1.82
CA ILE A 48 0.02 -0.05 0.87
C ILE A 48 1.31 0.70 1.21
N ASP A 49 1.53 0.98 2.48
CA ASP A 49 2.70 1.71 2.97
C ASP A 49 4.00 0.91 2.79
N GLN A 50 3.97 -0.40 3.08
CA GLN A 50 5.08 -1.32 2.78
C GLN A 50 5.40 -1.37 1.29
N HIS A 51 4.39 -1.34 0.42
CA HIS A 51 4.61 -1.36 -1.02
C HIS A 51 5.15 -0.03 -1.56
N ARG A 52 4.73 1.10 -0.98
CA ARG A 52 5.13 2.45 -1.45
C ARG A 52 6.48 2.89 -0.90
N ARG A 53 6.92 2.38 0.26
CA ARG A 53 8.19 2.77 0.87
C ARG A 53 9.32 1.87 0.40
N LEU A 54 10.34 2.49 -0.17
CA LEU A 54 11.64 1.86 -0.40
C LEU A 54 12.50 2.06 0.84
N LEU A 55 12.68 0.99 1.61
CA LEU A 55 13.64 0.99 2.72
C LEU A 55 15.03 0.68 2.15
N LEU A 56 15.92 1.66 2.24
CA LEU A 56 17.29 1.53 1.78
C LEU A 56 18.18 1.17 2.97
N ASN A 57 19.08 0.22 2.76
CA ASN A 57 20.23 0.06 3.65
C ASN A 57 21.23 1.21 3.41
N GLU A 58 22.25 1.32 4.27
CA GLU A 58 23.22 2.42 4.21
C GLU A 58 23.95 2.51 2.85
N GLU A 59 24.34 1.38 2.29
CA GLU A 59 24.99 1.32 0.96
C GLU A 59 24.06 1.83 -0.14
N SER A 60 22.81 1.34 -0.18
CA SER A 60 21.82 1.76 -1.18
C SER A 60 21.43 3.22 -1.01
N TRP A 61 21.36 3.71 0.23
CA TRP A 61 21.12 5.12 0.53
C TRP A 61 22.23 6.00 -0.04
N ASN A 62 23.50 5.63 0.18
CA ASN A 62 24.64 6.37 -0.35
C ASN A 62 24.64 6.38 -1.89
N LEU A 63 24.33 5.25 -2.53
CA LEU A 63 24.21 5.17 -3.99
C LEU A 63 23.10 6.07 -4.54
N VAL A 64 21.93 6.08 -3.89
CA VAL A 64 20.83 6.97 -4.28
C VAL A 64 21.20 8.44 -4.07
N MET A 65 21.84 8.77 -2.95
CA MET A 65 22.25 10.14 -2.64
C MET A 65 23.33 10.65 -3.59
N ASP A 66 24.30 9.81 -3.96
CA ASP A 66 25.30 10.13 -4.96
C ASP A 66 24.66 10.33 -6.33
N ALA A 67 23.72 9.46 -6.75
CA ALA A 67 23.00 9.63 -8.01
C ALA A 67 22.14 10.92 -8.06
N ILE A 68 21.65 11.40 -6.92
CA ILE A 68 20.92 12.69 -6.82
C ILE A 68 21.89 13.88 -6.86
N THR A 69 23.02 13.77 -6.16
CA THR A 69 23.99 14.87 -6.00
C THR A 69 24.87 15.02 -7.25
N ASN A 70 25.20 13.90 -7.90
CA ASN A 70 26.03 13.78 -9.09
C ASN A 70 25.26 13.05 -10.19
N PRO A 71 24.21 13.67 -10.77
CA PRO A 71 23.34 12.99 -11.72
C PRO A 71 24.10 12.61 -13.01
N PRO A 72 24.09 11.33 -13.41
CA PRO A 72 24.75 10.90 -14.64
C PRO A 72 24.01 11.41 -15.87
N ALA A 73 24.76 11.69 -16.94
CA ALA A 73 24.14 12.03 -18.21
C ALA A 73 23.32 10.84 -18.77
N PRO A 74 22.16 11.09 -19.40
CA PRO A 74 21.37 10.03 -20.04
C PRO A 74 22.21 9.26 -21.06
N ASN A 75 22.16 7.93 -21.00
CA ASN A 75 22.84 7.09 -22.00
C ASN A 75 22.12 7.13 -23.36
N ASP A 76 22.80 6.67 -24.41
CA ASP A 76 22.27 6.74 -25.78
C ASP A 76 20.99 5.92 -25.97
N ARG A 77 20.82 4.85 -25.19
CA ARG A 77 19.60 4.03 -25.24
C ARG A 77 18.40 4.80 -24.68
N LEU A 78 18.57 5.53 -23.58
CA LEU A 78 17.54 6.38 -22.98
C LEU A 78 17.22 7.57 -23.88
N LYS A 79 18.23 8.22 -24.49
CA LYS A 79 18.03 9.30 -25.48
C LYS A 79 17.20 8.83 -26.68
N ARG A 80 17.51 7.67 -27.26
CA ARG A 80 16.74 7.09 -28.38
C ARG A 80 15.29 6.79 -28.00
N ALA A 81 15.07 6.24 -26.80
CA ALA A 81 13.71 5.95 -26.32
C ALA A 81 12.88 7.24 -26.14
N ALA A 82 13.49 8.30 -25.59
CA ALA A 82 12.84 9.59 -25.44
C ALA A 82 12.51 10.25 -26.79
N ASN A 83 13.40 10.16 -27.78
CA ASN A 83 13.14 10.68 -29.13
C ASN A 83 11.98 9.93 -29.80
N ARG A 84 11.93 8.60 -29.68
CA ARG A 84 10.82 7.78 -30.22
C ARG A 84 9.48 8.16 -29.60
N LEU A 85 9.43 8.48 -28.30
CA LEU A 85 8.19 8.94 -27.66
C LEU A 85 7.70 10.26 -28.29
N ARG A 86 8.61 11.21 -28.52
CA ARG A 86 8.28 12.51 -29.14
C ARG A 86 7.84 12.42 -30.59
N GLU A 87 8.25 11.39 -31.32
CA GLU A 87 7.82 11.14 -32.70
C GLU A 87 6.43 10.48 -32.78
N LEU A 88 5.93 9.92 -31.67
CA LEU A 88 4.61 9.29 -31.56
C LEU A 88 3.52 10.26 -31.09
N GLU A 89 3.91 11.34 -30.40
CA GLU A 89 3.05 12.45 -30.00
C GLU A 89 2.87 13.47 -31.14
#